data_AF-A0A843JHN8-F1
#
_entry.id   AF-A0A843JHN8-F1
#
_cell.length_a   1.000
_cell.length_b   1.000
_cell.length_c   1.000
_cell.angle_alpha   90.00
_cell.angle_beta   90.00
_cell.angle_gamma   90.00
#
_symmetry.space_group_name_H-M   'P 1'
#
loop_
_entity.id
_entity.type
_entity.pdbx_description
1 polymer ?
#
loop_
_entity_poly.entity_id
_entity_poly.type
_entity_poly.pdbx_seq_one_letter_code
_entity_poly.pdbx_strand_id
1 'polypeptide(L)' 'PAMPSIGYRTPRATRGLHPSGYKDVLVNNMKELEALDCETEAARISATIGKRKKELMLEKASELGIKVLNK' A
#
# COMPACT_ATOMS: atom_id res chain seq x y z
N PRO A 1 -33.56 2.77 -7.24
CA PRO A 1 -32.10 2.56 -7.04
C PRO A 1 -31.69 1.27 -7.76
N ALA A 2 -30.53 1.24 -8.41
CA ALA A 2 -30.06 0.01 -9.05
C ALA A 2 -29.63 -1.00 -7.96
N MET A 3 -30.14 -2.23 -8.04
CA MET A 3 -29.73 -3.32 -7.16
C MET A 3 -28.39 -3.89 -7.65
N PRO A 4 -27.41 -4.13 -6.78
CA PRO A 4 -26.10 -4.62 -7.20
C PRO A 4 -26.23 -6.00 -7.86
N SER A 5 -25.64 -6.15 -9.05
CA SER A 5 -25.57 -7.42 -9.78
C SER A 5 -24.12 -7.83 -10.04
N ILE A 6 -23.90 -9.10 -10.40
CA ILE A 6 -22.56 -9.69 -10.59
C ILE A 6 -21.75 -8.93 -11.68
N GLY A 7 -22.43 -8.29 -12.64
CA GLY A 7 -21.81 -7.52 -13.72
C GLY A 7 -21.12 -6.21 -13.32
N TYR A 8 -21.29 -5.76 -12.08
CA TYR A 8 -20.66 -4.52 -11.57
C TYR A 8 -19.19 -4.71 -11.18
N ARG A 9 -18.68 -5.94 -11.28
CA ARG A 9 -17.34 -6.29 -10.82
C ARG A 9 -16.28 -5.79 -11.81
N THR A 10 -15.22 -5.20 -11.28
CA THR A 10 -14.04 -4.82 -12.06
C THR A 10 -13.26 -6.05 -12.57
N PRO A 11 -12.53 -5.92 -13.69
CA PRO A 11 -11.68 -6.98 -14.23
C PRO A 11 -10.73 -7.56 -13.19
N ARG A 12 -10.51 -8.87 -13.22
CA ARG A 12 -9.67 -9.56 -12.22
C ARG A 12 -8.24 -9.00 -12.15
N ALA A 13 -7.70 -8.54 -13.27
CA ALA A 13 -6.33 -8.04 -13.38
C ALA A 13 -6.11 -6.70 -12.66
N THR A 14 -7.12 -5.83 -12.62
CA THR A 14 -7.01 -4.48 -12.05
C THR A 14 -7.72 -4.33 -10.70
N ARG A 15 -8.47 -5.35 -10.29
CA ARG A 15 -9.23 -5.34 -9.05
C ARG A 15 -8.30 -5.33 -7.83
N GLY A 16 -8.42 -4.29 -7.01
CA GLY A 16 -7.63 -4.13 -5.79
C GLY A 16 -6.28 -3.43 -5.98
N LEU A 17 -5.97 -2.98 -7.21
CA LEU A 17 -4.84 -2.11 -7.44
C LEU A 17 -5.18 -0.67 -7.00
N HIS A 18 -4.17 0.01 -6.47
CA HIS A 18 -4.23 1.46 -6.29
C HIS A 18 -4.34 2.13 -7.68
N PRO A 19 -5.01 3.29 -7.82
CA PRO A 19 -5.06 4.04 -9.09
C PRO A 19 -3.67 4.34 -9.69
N SER A 20 -2.60 4.26 -8.91
CA SER A 20 -1.21 4.36 -9.38
C SER A 20 -0.66 3.08 -10.04
N GLY A 21 -1.42 2.00 -10.10
CA GLY A 21 -1.02 0.71 -10.65
C GLY A 21 -0.33 -0.23 -9.65
N TYR A 22 0.05 0.26 -8.46
CA TYR A 22 0.68 -0.54 -7.42
C TYR A 22 -0.34 -1.32 -6.59
N LYS A 23 0.08 -2.46 -6.05
CA LYS A 23 -0.64 -3.13 -4.97
C LYS A 23 -0.43 -2.37 -3.67
N ASP A 24 -1.52 -2.04 -3.00
CA ASP A 24 -1.48 -1.40 -1.69
C ASP A 24 -1.23 -2.47 -0.63
N VAL A 25 -0.08 -2.39 0.03
CA VAL A 25 0.29 -3.32 1.11
C VAL A 25 0.30 -2.55 2.42
N LEU A 26 -0.51 -3.01 3.35
CA LEU A 26 -0.60 -2.41 4.68
C LEU A 26 0.57 -2.86 5.54
N VAL A 27 1.41 -1.91 5.93
CA VAL A 27 2.64 -2.13 6.70
C VAL A 27 2.43 -1.72 8.15
N ASN A 28 2.73 -2.65 9.06
CA ASN A 28 2.65 -2.49 10.51
C ASN A 28 4.03 -2.48 11.17
N ASN A 29 5.06 -3.03 10.53
CA ASN A 29 6.41 -3.14 11.08
C ASN A 29 7.50 -2.94 10.02
N MET A 30 8.75 -2.73 10.47
CA MET A 30 9.89 -2.48 9.58
C MET A 30 10.28 -3.71 8.75
N LYS A 31 9.98 -4.92 9.23
CA LYS A 31 10.29 -6.16 8.52
C LYS A 31 9.38 -6.34 7.29
N GLU A 32 8.12 -5.99 7.44
CA GLU A 32 7.15 -5.92 6.35
C GLU A 32 7.58 -4.88 5.33
N LEU A 33 8.17 -3.76 5.77
CA LEU A 33 8.75 -2.75 4.87
C LEU A 33 9.90 -3.31 4.03
N GLU A 34 10.77 -4.13 4.62
CA GLU A 34 11.91 -4.76 3.95
C GLU A 34 11.51 -5.94 3.05
N ALA A 35 10.31 -6.51 3.27
CA ALA A 35 9.79 -7.63 2.50
C ALA A 35 8.96 -7.22 1.28
N LEU A 36 8.73 -5.90 1.05
CA LEU A 36 7.99 -5.42 -0.11
C LEU A 36 8.85 -5.38 -1.37
N ASP A 37 8.21 -5.69 -2.50
CA ASP A 37 8.79 -5.49 -3.82
C ASP A 37 8.59 -4.04 -4.30
N CYS A 38 9.70 -3.31 -4.45
CA CYS A 38 9.71 -1.89 -4.81
C CYS A 38 9.06 -1.56 -6.16
N GLU A 39 8.97 -2.53 -7.08
CA GLU A 39 8.46 -2.31 -8.45
C GLU A 39 6.95 -2.47 -8.58
N THR A 40 6.33 -3.32 -7.76
CA THR A 40 4.90 -3.68 -7.92
C THR A 40 4.04 -3.29 -6.73
N GLU A 41 4.66 -3.01 -5.58
CA GLU A 41 3.97 -2.78 -4.33
C GLU A 41 4.26 -1.38 -3.78
N ALA A 42 3.24 -0.77 -3.19
CA ALA A 42 3.33 0.50 -2.51
C ALA A 42 2.95 0.32 -1.04
N ALA A 43 3.73 0.94 -0.16
CA ALA A 43 3.53 0.81 1.28
C ALA A 43 2.44 1.77 1.77
N ARG A 44 1.45 1.21 2.48
CA ARG A 44 0.48 1.96 3.26
C ARG A 44 0.78 1.76 4.73
N ILE A 45 1.28 2.81 5.40
CA ILE A 45 1.57 2.74 6.83
C ILE A 45 0.27 2.73 7.63
N SER A 46 0.15 1.75 8.54
CA SER A 46 -0.99 1.64 9.45
C SER A 46 -1.10 2.82 10.41
N ALA A 47 -2.32 3.25 10.69
CA ALA A 47 -2.61 4.38 11.59
C ALA A 47 -2.23 4.10 13.05
N THR A 48 -2.03 2.83 13.42
CA THR A 48 -1.61 2.43 14.77
C THR A 48 -0.13 2.77 15.06
N ILE A 49 0.66 3.07 14.02
CA ILE A 49 2.07 3.40 14.18
C ILE A 49 2.21 4.86 14.65
N GLY A 50 2.86 5.04 15.80
CA GLY A 50 3.16 6.38 16.33
C GLY A 50 4.17 7.16 15.47
N LYS A 51 4.12 8.49 15.55
CA LYS A 51 4.94 9.42 14.74
C LYS A 51 6.42 9.06 14.67
N ARG A 52 7.06 8.76 15.81
CA ARG A 52 8.49 8.43 15.87
C ARG A 52 8.86 7.19 15.04
N LYS A 53 8.00 6.16 15.04
CA LYS A 53 8.20 4.97 14.21
C LYS A 53 7.84 5.25 12.74
N LYS A 54 6.87 6.13 12.49
CA LYS A 54 6.45 6.52 11.15
C LYS A 54 7.57 7.26 10.40
N GLU A 55 8.28 8.17 11.07
CA GLU A 55 9.45 8.88 10.52
C GLU A 55 10.56 7.90 10.12
N LEU A 56 10.95 6.98 11.01
CA LEU A 56 11.94 5.95 10.72
C LEU A 56 11.54 5.06 9.54
N MET A 57 10.26 4.73 9.43
CA MET A 57 9.73 3.96 8.29
C MET A 57 9.74 4.76 6.99
N LEU A 58 9.49 6.07 7.04
CA LEU A 58 9.54 6.95 5.87
C LEU A 58 10.96 7.10 5.35
N GLU A 59 11.95 7.24 6.24
CA GLU A 59 13.37 7.26 5.89
C GLU A 59 13.78 5.95 5.23
N LYS A 60 13.53 4.81 5.89
CA LYS A 60 13.82 3.48 5.31
C LYS A 60 13.08 3.23 4.00
N ALA A 61 11.82 3.64 3.88
CA ALA A 61 11.07 3.46 2.64
C ALA A 61 11.68 4.29 1.50
N SER A 62 12.20 5.48 1.82
CA SER A 62 12.90 6.32 0.84
C SER A 62 14.23 5.70 0.42
N GLU A 63 14.97 5.08 1.35
CA GLU A 63 16.22 4.35 1.07
C GLU A 63 15.98 3.11 0.19
N LEU A 64 14.91 2.36 0.46
CA LEU A 64 14.52 1.18 -0.33
C LEU A 64 13.84 1.55 -1.66
N GLY A 65 13.51 2.83 -1.87
CA GLY A 65 12.80 3.30 -3.06
C GLY A 65 11.32 2.91 -3.10
N ILE A 66 10.74 2.50 -1.96
CA ILE A 66 9.34 2.10 -1.84
C ILE A 66 8.46 3.33 -1.74
N LYS A 67 7.41 3.40 -2.56
CA LYS A 67 6.47 4.52 -2.55
C LYS A 67 5.48 4.39 -1.40
N VAL A 68 5.53 5.33 -0.46
CA VAL A 68 4.55 5.41 0.64
C VAL A 68 3.34 6.23 0.21
N LEU A 69 2.14 5.64 0.28
CA LEU A 69 0.89 6.26 -0.16
C LEU A 69 0.30 7.23 0.87
N ASN A 70 0.60 7.02 2.15
CA ASN A 70 0.12 7.85 3.27
C ASN A 70 1.28 8.62 3.91
N LYS A 71 1.66 9.76 3.33
CA LYS A 71 2.58 10.71 3.97
C LYS A 71 1.93 11.32 5.21
#